data_AF-V5FUM0-F1
#
_entry.id   AF-V5FUM0-F1
#
_cell.length_a   1.000
_cell.length_b   1.000
_cell.length_c   1.000
_cell.angle_alpha   90.00
_cell.angle_beta   90.00
_cell.angle_gamma   90.00
#
_symmetry.space_group_name_H-M   'P 1'
#
loop_
_entity.id
_entity.type
_entity.pdbx_description
1 polymer ?
#
loop_
_entity_poly.entity_id
_entity_poly.type
_entity_poly.pdbx_seq_one_letter_code
_entity_poly.pdbx_strand_id
1 'polypeptide(L)'
;GNLGETICEDKSKLRKFRAKFLKFHDNRRPAYFGTWRKKSSHVKPRKPFGTDGEIFNYEEDSDDDWEEEEQGESLNGSEDEADKENEDEKDDYEVDNEFFVPHGHLSEDEIDDEESARLSPESLKQKLKLLKDEFDQDMQLKTHKLKPRSIGCIWYNKDGSNVEEA
;
A
#
# COMPACT_ATOMS: atom_id res chain seq x y z
N GLY A 1 35.05 -12.55 -13.22
CA GLY A 1 34.02 -13.04 -12.30
C GLY A 1 32.72 -12.35 -12.64
N ASN A 2 31.67 -13.12 -12.91
CA ASN A 2 30.36 -12.58 -13.27
C ASN A 2 29.81 -11.72 -12.13
N LEU A 3 29.60 -10.44 -12.43
CA LEU A 3 28.95 -9.49 -11.54
C LEU A 3 27.43 -9.71 -11.67
N GLY A 4 26.83 -10.35 -10.68
CA GLY A 4 25.37 -10.37 -10.47
C GLY A 4 24.56 -11.16 -11.49
N GLU A 5 24.51 -12.49 -11.34
CA GLU A 5 23.43 -13.28 -11.92
C GLU A 5 22.15 -13.13 -11.08
N THR A 6 21.09 -12.63 -11.71
CA THR A 6 19.75 -12.56 -11.13
C THR A 6 19.10 -13.95 -11.18
N ILE A 7 19.08 -14.65 -10.05
CA ILE A 7 18.35 -15.93 -9.89
C ILE A 7 16.89 -15.62 -9.56
N CYS A 8 16.13 -15.27 -10.61
CA CYS A 8 14.68 -15.37 -10.77
C CYS A 8 14.42 -15.15 -12.27
N GLU A 9 14.48 -16.20 -13.09
CA GLU A 9 14.04 -16.15 -14.49
C GLU A 9 12.51 -16.05 -14.55
N ASP A 10 11.97 -14.86 -14.32
CA ASP A 10 10.69 -14.52 -14.91
C ASP A 10 10.99 -13.93 -16.31
N LYS A 11 10.84 -14.76 -17.35
CA LYS A 11 11.18 -14.43 -18.76
C LYS A 11 10.22 -13.40 -19.37
N SER A 12 9.25 -12.90 -18.60
CA SER A 12 8.48 -11.74 -19.00
C SER A 12 9.41 -10.51 -19.02
N LYS A 13 9.37 -9.72 -20.10
CA LYS A 13 10.07 -8.43 -20.15
C LYS A 13 9.48 -7.53 -19.05
N LEU A 14 10.06 -7.58 -17.85
CA LEU A 14 9.65 -6.71 -16.74
C LEU A 14 9.71 -5.27 -17.25
N ARG A 15 8.55 -4.62 -17.32
CA ARG A 15 8.46 -3.21 -17.69
C ARG A 15 9.25 -2.44 -16.64
N LYS A 16 10.43 -1.93 -17.01
CA LYS A 16 11.23 -1.06 -16.15
C LYS A 16 10.45 0.24 -15.92
N PHE A 17 9.70 0.30 -14.84
CA PHE A 17 9.05 1.53 -14.42
C PHE A 17 10.07 2.39 -13.69
N ARG A 18 10.39 3.54 -14.27
CA ARG A 18 11.30 4.49 -13.65
C ARG A 18 10.52 5.33 -12.66
N ALA A 19 10.84 5.18 -11.37
CA ALA A 19 10.36 6.10 -10.35
C ALA A 19 10.86 7.53 -10.65
N LYS A 20 10.03 8.51 -10.35
CA LYS A 20 10.35 9.94 -10.41
C LYS A 20 10.30 10.48 -8.99
N PHE A 21 11.29 11.27 -8.64
CA PHE A 21 11.32 12.06 -7.42
C PHE A 21 11.09 13.52 -7.80
N LEU A 22 10.04 14.14 -7.26
CA LEU A 22 9.71 15.54 -7.48
C LEU A 22 9.55 16.21 -6.12
N LYS A 23 10.47 17.12 -5.79
CA LYS A 23 10.44 17.95 -4.59
C LYS A 23 10.47 19.41 -5.01
N PHE A 24 9.51 20.18 -4.56
CA PHE A 24 9.48 21.62 -4.70
C PHE A 24 9.84 22.24 -3.35
N HIS A 25 10.57 23.35 -3.37
CA HIS A 25 11.04 24.00 -2.14
C HIS A 25 9.95 24.80 -1.43
N ASP A 26 8.97 25.30 -2.18
CA ASP A 26 7.87 26.11 -1.67
C ASP A 26 6.69 25.28 -1.18
N ASN A 27 6.67 23.98 -1.52
CA ASN A 27 5.57 23.09 -1.20
C ASN A 27 5.66 22.53 0.23
N ARG A 28 4.56 22.63 0.97
CA ARG A 28 4.44 22.03 2.32
C ARG A 28 4.24 20.51 2.26
N ARG A 29 3.65 20.02 1.18
CA ARG A 29 3.40 18.59 1.00
C ARG A 29 4.69 17.76 0.85
N PRO A 30 4.70 16.49 1.27
CA PRO A 30 5.81 15.58 1.03
C PRO A 30 6.20 15.47 -0.46
N ALA A 31 7.47 15.20 -0.71
CA ALA A 31 7.97 15.00 -2.08
C ALA A 31 7.28 13.80 -2.75
N TYR A 32 6.91 13.95 -4.01
CA TYR A 32 6.35 12.83 -4.77
C TYR A 32 7.46 11.83 -5.10
N PHE A 33 7.27 10.56 -4.69
CA PHE A 33 8.11 9.44 -5.09
C PHE A 33 7.25 8.31 -5.67
N GLY A 34 7.28 8.16 -6.99
CA GLY A 34 6.42 7.16 -7.63
C GLY A 34 6.61 7.04 -9.13
N THR A 35 5.81 6.17 -9.75
CA THR A 35 5.85 5.98 -11.21
C THR A 35 4.82 6.85 -11.90
N TRP A 36 5.24 7.62 -12.90
CA TRP A 36 4.35 8.45 -13.70
C TRP A 36 4.06 7.79 -15.06
N ARG A 37 2.83 7.35 -15.29
CA ARG A 37 2.43 6.60 -16.51
C ARG A 37 1.63 7.43 -17.52
N LYS A 38 1.06 8.57 -17.12
CA LYS A 38 0.33 9.47 -18.03
C LYS A 38 1.31 10.12 -19.02
N LYS A 39 0.94 10.19 -20.31
CA LYS A 39 1.75 10.85 -21.34
C LYS A 39 0.98 12.05 -21.87
N SER A 40 1.65 13.19 -21.93
CA SER A 40 1.09 14.40 -22.53
C SER A 40 1.33 14.42 -24.04
N SER A 41 0.31 14.81 -24.80
CA SER A 41 0.42 15.09 -26.24
C SER A 41 0.86 16.54 -26.51
N HIS A 42 0.65 17.43 -25.54
CA HIS A 42 0.94 18.87 -25.59
C HIS A 42 2.35 19.22 -25.10
N VAL A 43 2.82 18.57 -24.03
CA VAL A 43 4.18 18.74 -23.46
C VAL A 43 5.13 17.75 -24.10
N LYS A 44 6.00 18.25 -24.99
CA LYS A 44 6.95 17.44 -25.77
C LYS A 44 8.39 17.88 -25.53
N PRO A 45 9.40 17.03 -25.81
CA PRO A 45 10.81 17.43 -25.69
C PRO A 45 11.19 18.70 -26.47
N ARG A 46 10.49 18.98 -27.58
CA ARG A 46 10.68 20.19 -28.40
C ARG A 46 9.76 21.35 -28.03
N LYS A 47 8.81 21.14 -27.12
CA LYS A 47 7.86 22.14 -26.59
C LYS A 47 7.69 21.91 -25.08
N PRO A 48 8.73 22.20 -24.28
CA PRO A 48 8.74 21.88 -22.85
C PRO A 48 7.79 22.76 -22.03
N PHE A 49 7.50 23.98 -22.49
CA PHE A 49 6.56 24.92 -21.84
C PHE A 49 5.14 24.81 -22.39
N GLY A 50 4.78 23.65 -22.98
CA GLY A 50 3.39 23.38 -23.32
C GLY A 50 2.54 23.22 -22.05
N THR A 51 1.25 23.50 -22.16
CA THR A 51 0.26 23.20 -21.14
C THR A 51 -0.66 22.09 -21.68
N ASP A 52 -0.97 21.10 -20.85
CA ASP A 52 -1.88 20.01 -21.18
C ASP A 52 -3.12 20.01 -20.28
N GLY A 53 -4.16 20.74 -20.71
CA GLY A 53 -5.41 20.89 -19.96
C GLY A 53 -6.26 19.62 -19.88
N GLU A 54 -5.94 18.57 -20.65
CA GLU A 54 -6.64 17.29 -20.56
C GLU A 54 -6.16 16.44 -19.37
N ILE A 55 -4.88 16.59 -19.01
CA ILE A 55 -4.23 15.76 -17.99
C ILE A 55 -4.04 16.52 -16.68
N PHE A 56 -3.84 17.84 -16.76
CA PHE A 56 -3.54 18.70 -15.62
C PHE A 56 -4.45 19.91 -15.62
N ASN A 57 -4.94 20.27 -14.44
CA ASN A 57 -5.49 21.59 -14.19
C ASN A 57 -4.35 22.51 -13.73
N TYR A 58 -4.01 23.51 -14.53
CA TYR A 58 -2.93 24.47 -14.20
C TYR A 58 -3.45 25.68 -13.42
N GLU A 59 -4.77 25.83 -13.30
CA GLU A 59 -5.41 26.94 -12.57
C GLU A 59 -5.54 26.62 -11.07
N GLU A 60 -5.45 25.34 -10.71
CA GLU A 60 -5.45 24.86 -9.33
C GLU A 60 -4.02 24.62 -8.86
N ASP A 61 -3.64 25.23 -7.73
CA ASP A 61 -2.41 24.88 -7.03
C ASP A 61 -2.71 23.82 -5.98
N SER A 62 -2.31 22.59 -6.26
CA SER A 62 -2.54 21.48 -5.35
C SER A 62 -1.76 21.60 -4.03
N ASP A 63 -0.95 22.63 -3.79
CA ASP A 63 -0.30 22.87 -2.48
C ASP A 63 -1.18 23.66 -1.52
N ASP A 64 -2.06 24.51 -2.05
CA ASP A 64 -2.99 25.30 -1.22
C ASP A 64 -4.05 24.43 -0.55
N ASP A 65 -4.40 23.30 -1.19
CA ASP A 65 -5.34 22.31 -0.64
C ASP A 65 -4.72 21.41 0.45
N TRP A 66 -3.42 21.50 0.72
CA TRP A 66 -2.81 20.73 1.81
C TRP A 66 -2.97 21.45 3.14
N GLU A 67 -3.60 20.76 4.10
CA GLU A 67 -3.67 21.21 5.49
C GLU A 67 -2.28 21.19 6.12
N GLU A 68 -2.00 22.20 6.94
CA GLU A 68 -0.81 22.24 7.77
C GLU A 68 -1.04 21.25 8.92
N GLU A 69 -0.31 20.14 8.96
CA GLU A 69 -0.43 19.18 10.05
C GLU A 69 -0.19 19.90 11.38
N GLU A 70 -1.15 19.81 12.30
CA GLU A 70 -0.94 20.25 13.68
C GLU A 70 0.31 19.57 14.22
N GLN A 71 1.10 20.31 15.00
CA GLN A 71 2.35 19.83 15.57
C GLN A 71 2.09 18.50 16.28
N GLY A 72 2.51 17.40 15.64
CA GLY A 72 2.19 16.05 16.09
C GLY A 72 2.56 15.86 17.56
N GLU A 73 1.73 15.10 18.27
CA GLU A 73 2.03 14.73 19.65
C GLU A 73 3.37 14.00 19.70
N SER A 74 4.22 14.39 20.66
CA SER A 74 5.54 13.80 20.79
C SER A 74 5.42 12.30 21.08
N LEU A 75 5.88 11.45 20.16
CA LEU A 75 6.01 9.98 20.34
C LEU A 75 7.05 9.59 21.41
N ASN A 76 7.36 10.47 22.36
CA ASN A 76 8.25 10.16 23.49
C ASN A 76 7.43 9.54 24.65
N GLY A 77 6.68 8.49 24.33
CA GLY A 77 5.64 7.94 25.18
C GLY A 77 6.01 6.67 25.95
N SER A 78 7.27 6.22 26.02
CA SER A 78 7.60 5.00 26.78
C SER A 78 9.10 4.75 27.05
N GLU A 79 9.87 5.73 27.54
CA GLU A 79 11.25 5.44 28.04
C GLU A 79 11.32 5.09 29.55
N ASP A 80 10.19 5.04 30.28
CA ASP A 80 10.20 4.84 31.75
C ASP A 80 9.18 3.81 32.31
N GLU A 81 8.82 2.77 31.55
CA GLU A 81 8.11 1.60 32.12
C GLU A 81 8.76 0.29 31.64
N ALA A 82 10.07 0.18 31.88
CA ALA A 82 10.82 -1.05 31.73
C ALA A 82 11.16 -1.64 33.11
N ASP A 83 10.16 -1.91 33.97
CA ASP A 83 10.34 -2.84 35.11
C ASP A 83 9.03 -3.34 35.76
N LYS A 84 8.14 -3.97 34.98
CA LYS A 84 7.16 -4.92 35.54
C LYS A 84 7.02 -6.13 34.64
N GLU A 85 7.91 -7.09 34.81
CA GLU A 85 7.59 -8.49 34.57
C GLU A 85 6.35 -8.85 35.43
N ASN A 86 5.18 -8.95 34.81
CA ASN A 86 4.06 -9.71 35.34
C ASN A 86 3.73 -10.82 34.35
N GLU A 87 4.14 -12.04 34.71
CA GLU A 87 4.05 -13.27 33.95
C GLU A 87 2.62 -13.88 33.94
N ASP A 88 1.56 -13.10 34.12
CA ASP A 88 0.20 -13.65 34.24
C ASP A 88 -0.93 -12.71 33.74
N GLU A 89 -0.67 -11.80 32.80
CA GLU A 89 -1.74 -11.20 32.01
C GLU A 89 -2.11 -12.18 30.89
N LYS A 90 -3.10 -13.03 31.18
CA LYS A 90 -3.96 -13.56 30.12
C LYS A 90 -4.35 -12.40 29.21
N ASP A 91 -4.23 -12.65 27.93
CA ASP A 91 -4.57 -11.77 26.81
C ASP A 91 -6.04 -11.28 26.93
N ASP A 92 -6.29 -10.29 27.79
CA ASP A 92 -7.59 -9.62 27.95
C ASP A 92 -7.92 -8.74 26.72
N TYR A 93 -7.13 -8.83 25.65
CA TYR A 93 -7.49 -8.34 24.31
C TYR A 93 -8.48 -9.26 23.57
N GLU A 94 -8.96 -10.33 24.20
CA GLU A 94 -10.21 -11.01 23.79
C GLU A 94 -11.46 -10.16 24.15
N VAL A 95 -11.39 -8.83 24.02
CA VAL A 95 -12.58 -7.97 24.04
C VAL A 95 -13.36 -8.25 22.76
N ASP A 96 -14.32 -9.16 22.89
CA ASP A 96 -15.42 -9.44 21.96
C ASP A 96 -15.12 -9.13 20.49
N ASN A 97 -14.64 -10.14 19.77
CA ASN A 97 -14.73 -10.21 18.30
C ASN A 97 -16.19 -10.10 17.78
N GLU A 98 -17.19 -9.90 18.65
CA GLU A 98 -18.57 -9.53 18.36
C GLU A 98 -18.69 -8.15 17.68
N PHE A 99 -17.75 -7.22 17.93
CA PHE A 99 -17.80 -5.88 17.33
C PHE A 99 -17.25 -5.85 15.89
N PHE A 100 -16.28 -6.70 15.58
CA PHE A 100 -15.59 -6.67 14.28
C PHE A 100 -16.26 -7.59 13.27
N VAL A 101 -16.54 -7.05 12.09
CA VAL A 101 -16.98 -7.86 10.95
C VAL A 101 -15.78 -8.66 10.44
N PRO A 102 -15.84 -10.01 10.38
CA PRO A 102 -14.72 -10.81 9.92
C PRO A 102 -14.45 -10.56 8.43
N HIS A 103 -13.19 -10.71 8.04
CA HIS A 103 -12.77 -10.61 6.63
C HIS A 103 -13.56 -11.62 5.79
N GLY A 104 -13.95 -11.24 4.57
CA GLY A 104 -14.74 -12.09 3.69
C GLY A 104 -16.22 -12.25 4.10
N HIS A 105 -16.70 -11.51 5.11
CA HIS A 105 -18.14 -11.39 5.34
C HIS A 105 -18.78 -10.56 4.23
N LEU A 106 -19.78 -11.14 3.58
CA LEU A 106 -20.64 -10.47 2.62
C LEU A 106 -22.07 -10.46 3.16
N SER A 107 -22.75 -9.33 3.01
CA SER A 107 -24.18 -9.23 3.29
C SER A 107 -25.01 -9.75 2.11
N GLU A 108 -26.30 -10.00 2.35
CA GLU A 108 -27.22 -10.51 1.32
C GLU A 108 -27.35 -9.54 0.12
N ASP A 109 -27.26 -8.23 0.37
CA ASP A 109 -27.35 -7.18 -0.66
C ASP A 109 -26.05 -6.98 -1.46
N GLU A 110 -24.90 -7.48 -0.98
CA GLU A 110 -23.62 -7.36 -1.67
C GLU A 110 -23.43 -8.41 -2.77
N ILE A 111 -24.23 -9.48 -2.77
CA ILE A 111 -24.25 -10.49 -3.82
C ILE A 111 -25.36 -10.15 -4.82
N ASP A 112 -25.14 -9.09 -5.60
CA ASP A 112 -26.04 -8.68 -6.68
C ASP A 112 -25.60 -9.28 -8.03
N ASP A 113 -25.74 -10.60 -8.17
CA ASP A 113 -25.61 -11.27 -9.47
C ASP A 113 -26.97 -11.81 -9.95
N GLU A 114 -27.18 -11.88 -11.27
CA GLU A 114 -28.46 -12.33 -11.86
C GLU A 114 -28.90 -13.73 -11.40
N GLU A 115 -27.97 -14.51 -10.86
CA GLU A 115 -28.19 -15.84 -10.30
C GLU A 115 -28.73 -15.77 -8.86
N SER A 116 -28.20 -14.89 -7.99
CA SER A 116 -28.63 -14.76 -6.59
C SER A 116 -30.08 -14.31 -6.47
N ALA A 117 -30.54 -13.44 -7.36
CA ALA A 117 -31.92 -12.94 -7.39
C ALA A 117 -32.98 -14.04 -7.61
N ARG A 118 -32.58 -15.22 -8.09
CA ARG A 118 -33.45 -16.37 -8.34
C ARG A 118 -33.38 -17.44 -7.25
N LEU A 119 -32.51 -17.28 -6.25
CA LEU A 119 -32.29 -18.24 -5.19
C LEU A 119 -33.31 -18.05 -4.06
N SER A 120 -33.74 -19.17 -3.47
CA SER A 120 -34.43 -19.16 -2.17
C SER A 120 -33.52 -18.56 -1.10
N PRO A 121 -34.06 -17.92 -0.04
CA PRO A 121 -33.28 -17.44 1.09
C PRO A 121 -32.32 -18.51 1.67
N GLU A 122 -32.73 -19.78 1.68
CA GLU A 122 -31.88 -20.87 2.16
C GLU A 122 -30.68 -21.14 1.25
N SER A 123 -30.88 -21.08 -0.08
CA SER A 123 -29.80 -21.26 -1.05
C SER A 123 -28.87 -20.05 -1.13
N LEU A 124 -29.39 -18.84 -0.90
CA LEU A 124 -28.57 -17.63 -0.80
C LEU A 124 -27.63 -17.71 0.41
N LYS A 125 -28.16 -18.14 1.57
CA LYS A 125 -27.37 -18.39 2.78
C LYS A 125 -26.30 -19.47 2.57
N GLN A 126 -26.62 -20.52 1.81
CA GLN A 126 -25.63 -21.54 1.44
C GLN A 126 -24.54 -20.98 0.52
N LYS A 127 -24.90 -20.17 -0.49
CA LYS A 127 -23.94 -19.51 -1.39
C LYS A 127 -22.99 -18.60 -0.61
N LEU A 128 -23.53 -17.77 0.30
CA LEU A 128 -22.75 -16.93 1.21
C LEU A 128 -21.76 -17.73 2.06
N LYS A 129 -22.22 -18.87 2.60
CA LYS A 129 -21.35 -19.75 3.39
C LYS A 129 -20.22 -20.34 2.56
N LEU A 130 -20.50 -20.79 1.34
CA LEU A 130 -19.48 -21.34 0.43
C LEU A 130 -18.44 -20.29 0.04
N LEU A 131 -18.87 -19.06 -0.28
CA LEU A 131 -17.97 -17.93 -0.55
C LEU A 131 -17.06 -17.62 0.63
N LYS A 132 -17.61 -17.65 1.85
CA LYS A 132 -16.82 -17.46 3.07
C LYS A 132 -15.80 -18.59 3.26
N ASP A 133 -16.23 -19.85 3.10
CA ASP A 133 -15.35 -21.02 3.24
C ASP A 133 -14.23 -21.03 2.18
N GLU A 134 -14.50 -20.50 0.97
CA GLU A 134 -13.52 -20.32 -0.10
C GLU A 134 -12.49 -19.23 0.26
N PHE A 135 -12.97 -18.07 0.74
CA PHE A 135 -12.10 -17.00 1.22
C PHE A 135 -11.17 -17.46 2.35
N ASP A 136 -11.72 -18.20 3.32
CA ASP A 136 -10.94 -18.73 4.45
C ASP A 136 -9.87 -19.73 3.97
N GLN A 137 -10.18 -20.55 2.97
CA GLN A 137 -9.20 -21.46 2.36
C GLN A 137 -8.10 -20.69 1.64
N ASP A 138 -8.45 -19.68 0.85
CA ASP A 138 -7.49 -18.83 0.15
C ASP A 138 -6.55 -18.10 1.11
N MET A 139 -7.08 -17.62 2.24
CA MET A 139 -6.28 -16.98 3.30
C MET A 139 -5.34 -17.97 4.01
N GLN A 140 -5.70 -19.25 4.08
CA GLN A 140 -4.85 -20.31 4.63
C GLN A 140 -3.77 -20.79 3.64
N LEU A 141 -3.89 -20.47 2.35
CA LEU A 141 -2.87 -20.82 1.37
C LEU A 141 -1.56 -20.12 1.71
N LYS A 142 -0.48 -20.91 1.74
CA LYS A 142 0.86 -20.39 2.03
C LYS A 142 1.26 -19.39 0.95
N THR A 143 1.37 -18.13 1.34
CA THR A 143 1.97 -17.10 0.48
C THR A 143 3.48 -17.27 0.45
N HIS A 144 4.09 -17.02 -0.69
CA HIS A 144 5.54 -17.00 -0.81
C HIS A 144 6.08 -15.62 -0.43
N LYS A 145 7.11 -15.58 0.43
CA LYS A 145 7.81 -14.33 0.75
C LYS A 145 8.41 -13.75 -0.52
N LEU A 146 7.87 -12.61 -0.98
CA LEU A 146 8.45 -11.85 -2.07
C LEU A 146 9.81 -11.31 -1.65
N LYS A 147 10.80 -11.35 -2.55
CA LYS A 147 12.09 -10.68 -2.33
C LYS A 147 11.84 -9.17 -2.36
N PRO A 148 12.18 -8.41 -1.31
CA PRO A 148 12.00 -6.97 -1.32
C PRO A 148 12.84 -6.35 -2.44
N ARG A 149 12.28 -5.34 -3.11
CA ARG A 149 12.97 -4.55 -4.13
C ARG A 149 13.10 -3.13 -3.62
N SER A 150 14.33 -2.70 -3.34
CA SER A 150 14.64 -1.31 -3.06
C SER A 150 14.70 -0.52 -4.35
N ILE A 151 13.97 0.58 -4.41
CA ILE A 151 13.96 1.53 -5.54
C ILE A 151 14.13 2.91 -4.93
N GLY A 152 15.22 3.63 -5.26
CA GLY A 152 15.50 4.95 -4.70
C GLY A 152 16.99 5.23 -4.54
N CYS A 153 17.32 6.26 -3.77
CA CYS A 153 18.68 6.51 -3.31
C CYS A 153 18.99 5.51 -2.19
N ILE A 154 19.90 4.57 -2.45
CA ILE A 154 20.31 3.58 -1.46
C ILE A 154 21.76 3.85 -1.10
N TRP A 155 22.02 4.01 0.18
CA TRP A 155 23.35 4.25 0.72
C TRP A 155 23.81 2.96 1.39
N TYR A 156 25.03 2.53 1.09
CA TYR A 156 25.66 1.37 1.69
C TYR A 156 27.07 1.77 2.13
N ASN A 157 27.53 1.20 3.24
CA ASN A 157 28.93 1.31 3.60
C ASN A 157 29.80 0.51 2.61
N LYS A 158 31.11 0.78 2.55
CA LYS A 158 32.03 0.13 1.58
C LYS A 158 32.13 -1.39 1.74
N ASP A 159 31.76 -1.90 2.91
CA ASP A 159 31.67 -3.30 3.32
C ASP A 159 30.31 -3.94 3.01
N GLY A 160 29.35 -3.19 2.45
CA GLY A 160 28.02 -3.69 2.06
C GLY A 160 27.01 -3.79 3.21
N SER A 161 27.37 -3.31 4.41
CA SER A 161 26.42 -3.10 5.51
C SER A 161 25.50 -1.91 5.23
N ASN A 162 24.28 -1.94 5.77
CA ASN A 162 23.39 -0.77 5.76
C ASN A 162 24.03 0.34 6.59
N VAL A 163 23.88 1.59 6.16
CA VAL A 163 24.12 2.75 7.03
C VAL A 163 23.06 2.72 8.14
N GLU A 164 23.50 2.85 9.39
CA GLU A 164 22.56 3.07 10.49
C GLU A 164 21.79 4.38 10.24
N GLU A 165 20.46 4.30 10.37
CA GLU A 165 19.58 5.48 10.31
C GLU A 165 19.96 6.44 11.44
N ALA A 166 20.06 7.72 11.10
CA ALA A 166 20.32 8.82 12.03
C ALA A 166 19.02 9.48 12.47
#